data_AF-A0A848LCA7-F1
#
_entry.id   AF-A0A848LCA7-F1
#
_cell.length_a   1.000
_cell.length_b   1.000
_cell.length_c   1.000
_cell.angle_alpha   90.00
_cell.angle_beta   90.00
_cell.angle_gamma   90.00
#
_symmetry.space_group_name_H-M   'P 1'
#
loop_
_entity.id
_entity.type
_entity.pdbx_description
1 polymer ?
#
loop_
_entity_poly.entity_id
_entity_poly.type
_entity_poly.pdbx_seq_one_letter_code
_entity_poly.pdbx_strand_id
1 'polypeptide(L)'
;MSMQKQDQTQSWSGLGVGTDRKSFLDKVSAQIPDYDAEQAAEAVFCALTEELPGGLVQHLRDQLPPDVRPMLGACHRHRGEEPAKMDRDDFYLMVANHLNAEPENVRLVLHGVFAALHTQIVEAEAQKIEHQLPKWLQGTWAAARLQIDRPA
;
A
#
# COMPACT_ATOMS: atom_id res chain seq x y z
N MET A 1 41.76 7.82 12.61
CA MET A 1 40.90 7.74 11.42
C MET A 1 40.01 6.53 11.56
N SER A 2 38.75 6.72 11.92
CA SER A 2 37.69 5.72 11.80
C SER A 2 36.39 6.48 11.56
N MET A 3 36.14 6.71 10.27
CA MET A 3 34.85 7.13 9.74
C MET A 3 33.89 5.93 9.82
N GLN A 4 32.60 6.24 9.95
CA GLN A 4 31.42 5.37 9.77
C GLN A 4 30.99 4.50 10.96
N LYS A 5 30.21 5.14 11.84
CA LYS A 5 28.99 4.55 12.39
C LYS A 5 27.87 5.60 12.29
N GLN A 6 27.40 5.82 11.07
CA GLN A 6 26.18 6.57 10.81
C GLN A 6 25.01 5.57 10.75
N ASP A 7 24.64 4.99 11.89
CA ASP A 7 23.44 4.14 12.03
C ASP A 7 22.47 4.77 13.06
N GLN A 8 22.27 6.08 12.93
CA GLN A 8 21.21 6.78 13.66
C GLN A 8 20.38 7.58 12.66
N THR A 9 19.66 6.90 11.79
CA THR A 9 18.62 7.55 11.00
C THR A 9 17.41 7.73 11.91
N GLN A 10 17.36 8.90 12.54
CA GLN A 10 16.26 9.36 13.36
C GLN A 10 14.95 9.37 12.54
N SER A 11 13.89 8.88 13.17
CA SER A 11 12.48 9.06 12.76
C SER A 11 12.23 10.50 12.30
N TRP A 12 11.69 10.70 11.10
CA TRP A 12 11.41 12.05 10.60
C TRP A 12 10.06 12.64 11.05
N SER A 13 9.36 12.10 12.05
CA SER A 13 8.23 12.87 12.63
C SER A 13 7.78 12.50 14.04
N GLY A 14 8.22 11.37 14.61
CA GLY A 14 7.74 10.95 15.93
C GLY A 14 6.23 10.65 16.03
N LEU A 15 5.48 10.64 14.91
CA LEU A 15 4.00 10.51 14.90
C LEU A 15 3.43 9.59 13.80
N GLY A 16 4.28 8.80 13.14
CA GLY A 16 3.92 7.90 12.04
C GLY A 16 4.84 8.12 10.86
N VAL A 17 5.96 7.39 10.82
CA VAL A 17 6.92 7.44 9.71
C VAL A 17 7.15 6.07 9.13
N GLY A 18 6.98 6.03 7.82
CA GLY A 18 7.54 4.99 6.99
C GLY A 18 9.03 4.85 7.17
N THR A 19 9.44 3.60 7.26
CA THR A 19 10.81 3.12 7.15
C THR A 19 11.26 3.14 5.69
N ASP A 20 12.54 2.99 5.38
CA ASP A 20 12.99 2.78 3.99
C ASP A 20 12.21 1.68 3.25
N ARG A 21 12.37 1.66 1.91
CA ARG A 21 11.74 0.67 1.02
C ARG A 21 11.99 -0.76 1.50
N LYS A 22 13.19 -1.08 1.98
CA LYS A 22 13.51 -2.42 2.47
C LYS A 22 12.58 -2.81 3.61
N SER A 23 12.47 -1.96 4.61
CA SER A 23 11.65 -2.22 5.78
C SER A 23 10.14 -2.25 5.48
N PHE A 24 9.68 -1.48 4.49
CA PHE A 24 8.31 -1.59 3.96
C PHE A 24 8.09 -2.97 3.31
N LEU A 25 8.99 -3.38 2.41
CA LEU A 25 8.90 -4.68 1.73
C LEU A 25 9.05 -5.87 2.69
N ASP A 26 9.91 -5.75 3.71
CA ASP A 26 10.07 -6.77 4.75
C ASP A 26 8.75 -6.98 5.51
N LYS A 27 8.00 -5.89 5.79
CA LYS A 27 6.65 -5.99 6.40
C LYS A 27 5.63 -6.62 5.46
N VAL A 28 5.65 -6.26 4.17
CA VAL A 28 4.77 -6.89 3.18
C VAL A 28 5.06 -8.40 3.11
N SER A 29 6.33 -8.78 2.95
CA SER A 29 6.76 -10.19 2.90
C SER A 29 6.37 -10.97 4.16
N ALA A 30 6.48 -10.37 5.34
CA ALA A 30 6.05 -11.01 6.59
C ALA A 30 4.54 -11.32 6.63
N GLN A 31 3.71 -10.50 5.98
CA GLN A 31 2.26 -10.70 5.92
C GLN A 31 1.85 -11.68 4.81
N ILE A 32 2.56 -11.67 3.69
CA ILE A 32 2.28 -12.46 2.48
C ILE A 32 3.54 -13.16 1.96
N PRO A 33 4.07 -14.17 2.69
CA PRO A 33 5.36 -14.79 2.37
C PRO A 33 5.38 -15.57 1.05
N ASP A 34 4.20 -15.94 0.53
CA ASP A 34 4.05 -16.68 -0.72
C ASP A 34 4.05 -15.78 -1.97
N TYR A 35 4.15 -14.46 -1.80
CA TYR A 35 4.14 -13.47 -2.87
C TYR A 35 5.42 -12.65 -2.89
N ASP A 36 5.85 -12.23 -4.08
CA ASP A 36 6.87 -11.19 -4.19
C ASP A 36 6.34 -9.88 -3.62
N ALA A 37 7.02 -9.36 -2.60
CA ALA A 37 6.56 -8.19 -1.85
C ALA A 37 6.50 -6.92 -2.70
N GLU A 38 7.43 -6.77 -3.65
CA GLU A 38 7.50 -5.59 -4.51
C GLU A 38 6.37 -5.62 -5.52
N GLN A 39 6.20 -6.73 -6.23
CA GLN A 39 5.09 -6.91 -7.17
C GLN A 39 3.73 -6.78 -6.47
N ALA A 40 3.56 -7.37 -5.29
CA ALA A 40 2.34 -7.24 -4.49
C ALA A 40 2.04 -5.78 -4.14
N ALA A 41 3.04 -5.03 -3.69
CA ALA A 41 2.87 -3.62 -3.37
C ALA A 41 2.54 -2.78 -4.61
N GLU A 42 3.22 -3.01 -5.74
CA GLU A 42 2.94 -2.31 -7.00
C GLU A 42 1.54 -2.59 -7.54
N ALA A 43 1.09 -3.85 -7.51
CA ALA A 43 -0.25 -4.25 -7.93
C ALA A 43 -1.34 -3.56 -7.11
N VAL A 44 -1.19 -3.58 -5.78
CA VAL A 44 -2.16 -2.98 -4.86
C VAL A 44 -2.12 -1.45 -4.95
N PHE A 45 -0.95 -0.84 -5.07
CA PHE A 45 -0.84 0.61 -5.24
C PHE A 45 -1.46 1.08 -6.55
N CYS A 46 -1.23 0.37 -7.64
CA CYS A 46 -1.85 0.63 -8.94
C CYS A 46 -3.39 0.63 -8.84
N ALA A 47 -3.97 -0.40 -8.23
CA ALA A 47 -5.42 -0.48 -8.05
C ALA A 47 -5.95 0.58 -7.05
N LEU A 48 -5.21 0.84 -5.96
CA LEU A 48 -5.59 1.82 -4.94
C LEU A 48 -5.61 3.25 -5.49
N THR A 49 -4.63 3.64 -6.31
CA THR A 49 -4.56 5.01 -6.85
C THR A 49 -5.67 5.33 -7.84
N GLU A 50 -6.24 4.31 -8.50
CA GLU A 50 -7.41 4.46 -9.38
C GLU A 50 -8.70 4.73 -8.59
N GLU A 51 -8.79 4.23 -7.35
CA GLU A 51 -9.95 4.45 -6.47
C GLU A 51 -9.90 5.80 -5.74
N LEU A 52 -8.71 6.39 -5.59
CA LEU A 52 -8.51 7.59 -4.79
C LEU A 52 -8.52 8.85 -5.66
N PRO A 53 -9.11 9.97 -5.18
CA PRO A 53 -8.98 11.25 -5.84
C PRO A 53 -7.49 11.66 -5.96
N GLY A 54 -7.10 12.25 -7.09
CA GLY A 54 -5.69 12.60 -7.35
C GLY A 54 -5.03 13.46 -6.26
N GLY A 55 -5.77 14.37 -5.63
CA GLY A 55 -5.26 15.15 -4.49
C GLY A 55 -4.92 14.29 -3.26
N LEU A 56 -5.70 13.23 -3.02
CA LEU A 56 -5.43 12.29 -1.93
C LEU A 56 -4.29 11.33 -2.27
N VAL A 57 -4.14 10.93 -3.53
CA VAL A 57 -2.97 10.18 -4.01
C VAL A 57 -1.69 10.98 -3.78
N GLN A 58 -1.72 12.29 -4.04
CA GLN A 58 -0.58 13.17 -3.79
C GLN A 58 -0.24 13.25 -2.29
N HIS A 59 -1.24 13.42 -1.42
CA HIS A 59 -1.00 13.42 0.04
C HIS A 59 -0.44 12.08 0.54
N LEU A 60 -0.94 10.95 0.04
CA LEU A 60 -0.39 9.64 0.34
C LEU A 60 1.08 9.55 -0.08
N ARG A 61 1.41 9.95 -1.31
CA ARG A 61 2.77 9.97 -1.83
C ARG A 61 3.71 10.83 -0.98
N ASP A 62 3.24 11.96 -0.48
CA ASP A 62 4.06 12.88 0.32
C ASP A 62 4.43 12.30 1.70
N GLN A 63 3.62 11.37 2.23
CA GLN A 63 3.93 10.63 3.46
C GLN A 63 4.87 9.45 3.26
N LEU A 64 5.00 8.96 2.03
CA LEU A 64 5.88 7.85 1.76
C LEU A 64 7.36 8.28 1.71
N PRO A 65 8.27 7.41 2.18
CA PRO A 65 9.70 7.54 1.96
C PRO A 65 10.05 7.74 0.47
N PRO A 66 11.08 8.54 0.13
CA PRO A 66 11.43 8.84 -1.27
C PRO A 66 11.67 7.63 -2.17
N ASP A 67 12.14 6.53 -1.61
CA ASP A 67 12.42 5.26 -2.28
C ASP A 67 11.19 4.35 -2.45
N VAL A 68 10.11 4.58 -1.70
CA VAL A 68 8.81 3.91 -1.87
C VAL A 68 7.90 4.68 -2.83
N ARG A 69 8.00 6.02 -2.89
CA ARG A 69 7.19 6.87 -3.78
C ARG A 69 7.12 6.42 -5.25
N PRO A 70 8.18 5.89 -5.88
CA PRO A 70 8.10 5.41 -7.26
C PRO A 70 7.10 4.27 -7.45
N MET A 71 6.88 3.44 -6.42
CA MET A 71 5.98 2.29 -6.47
C MET A 71 4.51 2.70 -6.61
N LEU A 72 4.11 3.87 -6.07
CA LEU A 72 2.77 4.45 -6.31
C LEU A 72 2.56 4.87 -7.78
N GLY A 73 3.64 5.11 -8.53
CA GLY A 73 3.58 5.60 -9.90
C GLY A 73 3.84 4.55 -10.98
N ALA A 74 4.18 3.31 -10.59
CA ALA A 74 4.59 2.25 -11.51
C ALA A 74 3.44 1.68 -12.38
N CYS A 75 2.20 2.07 -12.10
CA CYS A 75 1.03 1.61 -12.84
C CYS A 75 1.04 2.13 -14.29
N HIS A 76 1.24 1.22 -15.26
CA HIS A 76 1.25 1.53 -16.69
C HIS A 76 -0.09 2.07 -17.25
N ARG A 77 -1.19 1.95 -16.48
CA ARG A 77 -2.52 2.46 -16.85
C ARG A 77 -2.63 3.98 -16.78
N HIS A 78 -1.71 4.68 -16.12
CA HIS A 78 -1.71 6.14 -15.98
C HIS A 78 -1.39 6.93 -17.28
N ARG A 79 -1.50 6.33 -18.48
CA ARG A 79 -1.38 7.04 -19.76
C ARG A 79 -2.72 7.65 -20.20
N GLY A 80 -3.16 8.69 -19.47
CA GLY A 80 -4.03 9.72 -20.03
C GLY A 80 -5.53 9.45 -20.09
N GLU A 81 -6.05 8.41 -19.43
CA GLU A 81 -7.50 8.19 -19.27
C GLU A 81 -7.95 8.50 -17.84
N GLU A 82 -9.14 9.06 -17.69
CA GLU A 82 -9.78 9.22 -16.38
C GLU A 82 -10.07 7.83 -15.80
N PRO A 83 -9.80 7.58 -14.51
CA PRO A 83 -10.15 6.32 -13.86
C PRO A 83 -11.62 5.99 -14.08
N ALA A 84 -11.91 4.94 -14.85
CA ALA A 84 -13.26 4.41 -14.93
C ALA A 84 -13.61 3.85 -13.55
N LYS A 85 -14.79 4.17 -13.02
CA LYS A 85 -15.28 3.56 -11.77
C LYS A 85 -15.20 2.04 -11.91
N MET A 86 -14.34 1.44 -11.11
CA MET A 86 -14.15 0.00 -11.08
C MET A 86 -15.10 -0.60 -10.06
N ASP A 87 -15.76 -1.70 -10.41
CA ASP A 87 -16.48 -2.45 -9.40
C ASP A 87 -15.53 -3.34 -8.58
N ARG A 88 -16.07 -4.03 -7.57
CA ARG A 88 -15.25 -4.86 -6.69
C ARG A 88 -14.55 -5.99 -7.47
N ASP A 89 -15.25 -6.61 -8.40
CA ASP A 89 -14.76 -7.83 -9.03
C ASP A 89 -13.69 -7.46 -10.07
N ASP A 90 -13.86 -6.34 -10.79
CA ASP A 90 -12.83 -5.75 -11.65
C ASP A 90 -11.56 -5.35 -10.85
N PHE A 91 -11.72 -4.76 -9.66
CA PHE A 91 -10.58 -4.41 -8.79
C PHE A 91 -9.80 -5.65 -8.38
N TYR A 92 -10.50 -6.71 -7.98
CA TYR A 92 -9.86 -7.95 -7.54
C TYR A 92 -9.17 -8.63 -8.72
N LEU A 93 -9.82 -8.67 -9.88
CA LEU A 93 -9.26 -9.24 -11.09
C LEU A 93 -8.01 -8.48 -11.55
N MET A 94 -7.98 -7.16 -11.39
CA MET A 94 -6.79 -6.34 -11.70
C MET A 94 -5.59 -6.76 -10.85
N VAL A 95 -5.77 -6.88 -9.54
CA VAL A 95 -4.70 -7.29 -8.62
C VAL A 95 -4.29 -8.74 -8.88
N ALA A 96 -5.26 -9.65 -9.08
CA ALA A 96 -5.01 -11.05 -9.41
C ALA A 96 -4.18 -11.19 -10.69
N ASN A 97 -4.56 -10.49 -11.76
CA ASN A 97 -3.87 -10.53 -13.05
C ASN A 97 -2.45 -9.97 -12.95
N HIS A 98 -2.25 -8.89 -12.18
CA HIS A 98 -0.93 -8.31 -11.98
C HIS A 98 0.01 -9.31 -11.28
N LEU A 99 -0.51 -10.07 -10.32
CA LEU A 99 0.26 -11.01 -9.51
C LEU A 99 0.27 -12.43 -10.05
N ASN A 100 -0.46 -12.70 -11.14
CA ASN A 100 -0.76 -14.04 -11.61
C ASN A 100 -1.25 -14.95 -10.46
N ALA A 101 -2.14 -14.40 -9.62
CA ALA A 101 -2.65 -15.02 -8.41
C ALA A 101 -4.09 -15.51 -8.59
N GLU A 102 -4.48 -16.50 -7.81
CA GLU A 102 -5.88 -16.92 -7.72
C GLU A 102 -6.74 -15.81 -7.07
N PRO A 103 -7.94 -15.48 -7.60
CA PRO A 103 -8.78 -14.39 -7.09
C PRO A 103 -9.12 -14.49 -5.60
N GLU A 104 -9.19 -15.71 -5.06
CA GLU A 104 -9.45 -15.98 -3.64
C GLU A 104 -8.34 -15.43 -2.71
N ASN A 105 -7.10 -15.34 -3.19
CA ASN A 105 -5.96 -14.87 -2.41
C ASN A 105 -5.82 -13.34 -2.42
N VAL A 106 -6.56 -12.63 -3.28
CA VAL A 106 -6.42 -11.18 -3.43
C VAL A 106 -6.72 -10.44 -2.13
N ARG A 107 -7.71 -10.90 -1.34
CA ARG A 107 -8.00 -10.25 -0.04
C ARG A 107 -6.82 -10.32 0.91
N LEU A 108 -6.11 -11.45 0.93
CA LEU A 108 -4.93 -11.64 1.76
C LEU A 108 -3.82 -10.68 1.34
N VAL A 109 -3.58 -10.55 0.03
CA VAL A 109 -2.62 -9.60 -0.53
C VAL A 109 -2.97 -8.16 -0.15
N LEU A 110 -4.23 -7.76 -0.37
CA LEU A 110 -4.70 -6.41 -0.01
C LEU A 110 -4.49 -6.12 1.47
N HIS A 111 -4.86 -7.06 2.33
CA HIS A 111 -4.68 -6.91 3.76
C HIS A 111 -3.21 -6.74 4.13
N GLY A 112 -2.32 -7.59 3.61
CA GLY A 112 -0.88 -7.54 3.91
C GLY A 112 -0.22 -6.23 3.46
N VAL A 113 -0.53 -5.77 2.24
CA VAL A 113 -0.01 -4.50 1.74
C VAL A 113 -0.58 -3.30 2.49
N PHE A 114 -1.89 -3.29 2.80
CA PHE A 114 -2.49 -2.22 3.61
C PHE A 114 -1.91 -2.19 5.02
N ALA A 115 -1.68 -3.34 5.65
CA ALA A 115 -1.07 -3.40 6.97
C ALA A 115 0.33 -2.78 6.96
N ALA A 116 1.14 -3.11 5.94
CA ALA A 116 2.45 -2.48 5.75
C ALA A 116 2.32 -0.98 5.49
N LEU A 117 1.36 -0.55 4.66
CA LEU A 117 1.12 0.86 4.33
C LEU A 117 0.69 1.69 5.54
N HIS A 118 -0.16 1.16 6.42
CA HIS A 118 -0.56 1.82 7.67
C HIS A 118 0.63 2.13 8.58
N THR A 119 1.72 1.37 8.47
CA THR A 119 2.95 1.69 9.20
C THR A 119 3.76 2.84 8.59
N GLN A 120 3.41 3.27 7.38
CA GLN A 120 4.10 4.33 6.65
C GLN A 120 3.41 5.70 6.76
N ILE A 121 2.12 5.71 7.10
CA ILE A 121 1.29 6.91 7.08
C ILE A 121 0.76 7.23 8.48
N VAL A 122 0.40 8.49 8.71
CA VAL A 122 -0.24 8.90 9.96
C VAL A 122 -1.72 8.52 9.99
N GLU A 123 -2.25 8.30 11.20
CA GLU A 123 -3.65 7.89 11.43
C GLU A 123 -4.66 8.82 10.75
N ALA A 124 -4.42 10.14 10.81
CA ALA A 124 -5.31 11.11 10.19
C ALA A 124 -5.41 10.93 8.66
N GLU A 125 -4.34 10.47 8.00
CA GLU A 125 -4.37 10.19 6.58
C GLU A 125 -5.01 8.85 6.27
N ALA A 126 -4.70 7.85 7.09
CA ALA A 126 -5.31 6.54 7.00
C ALA A 126 -6.85 6.63 7.07
N GLN A 127 -7.37 7.50 7.94
CA GLN A 127 -8.80 7.77 8.04
C GLN A 127 -9.34 8.49 6.81
N LYS A 128 -8.66 9.53 6.28
CA LYS A 128 -9.11 10.19 5.05
C LYS A 128 -9.21 9.21 3.88
N ILE A 129 -8.21 8.33 3.73
CA ILE A 129 -8.22 7.26 2.72
C ILE A 129 -9.43 6.36 2.93
N GLU A 130 -9.63 5.84 4.15
CA GLU A 130 -10.79 4.98 4.47
C GLU A 130 -12.13 5.60 4.04
N HIS A 131 -12.32 6.90 4.25
CA HIS A 131 -13.55 7.60 3.90
C HIS A 131 -13.77 7.77 2.38
N GLN A 132 -12.70 7.74 1.58
CA GLN A 132 -12.80 7.80 0.12
C GLN A 132 -12.93 6.42 -0.53
N LEU A 133 -12.54 5.34 0.15
CA LEU A 133 -12.63 3.99 -0.39
C LEU A 133 -14.09 3.54 -0.57
N PRO A 134 -14.38 2.71 -1.59
CA PRO A 134 -15.65 2.01 -1.69
C PRO A 134 -15.95 1.15 -0.45
N LYS A 135 -17.24 1.02 -0.10
CA LYS A 135 -17.68 0.29 1.11
C LYS A 135 -17.12 -1.14 1.22
N TRP A 136 -16.96 -1.82 0.09
CA TRP A 136 -16.43 -3.18 0.05
C TRP A 136 -14.92 -3.26 0.34
N LEU A 137 -14.17 -2.16 0.20
CA LEU A 137 -12.73 -2.09 0.47
C LEU A 137 -12.43 -1.53 1.87
N GLN A 138 -13.33 -0.69 2.41
CA GLN A 138 -13.22 -0.12 3.77
C GLN A 138 -12.99 -1.20 4.84
N GLY A 139 -13.68 -2.34 4.74
CA GLY A 139 -13.52 -3.45 5.69
C GLY A 139 -12.09 -4.01 5.72
N THR A 140 -11.51 -4.29 4.55
CA THR A 140 -10.13 -4.80 4.44
C THR A 140 -9.12 -3.76 4.91
N TRP A 141 -9.32 -2.49 4.56
CA TRP A 141 -8.49 -1.38 5.00
C TRP A 141 -8.47 -1.21 6.52
N ALA A 142 -9.65 -1.24 7.15
CA ALA A 142 -9.81 -1.11 8.60
C ALA A 142 -9.27 -2.32 9.35
N ALA A 143 -9.49 -3.55 8.85
CA ALA A 143 -8.95 -4.77 9.45
C ALA A 143 -7.41 -4.74 9.48
N ALA A 144 -6.80 -4.33 8.37
CA ALA A 144 -5.35 -4.21 8.24
C ALA A 144 -4.76 -3.15 9.19
N ARG A 145 -5.49 -2.05 9.44
CA ARG A 145 -5.09 -0.99 10.39
C ARG A 145 -5.02 -1.49 11.82
N LEU A 146 -6.00 -2.30 12.22
CA LEU A 146 -6.09 -2.82 13.58
C LEU A 146 -5.12 -3.98 13.86
N GLN A 147 -4.34 -4.42 12.85
CA GLN A 147 -3.52 -5.63 12.90
C GLN A 147 -4.30 -6.84 13.44
N ILE A 148 -5.62 -6.87 13.22
CA ILE A 148 -6.44 -8.01 13.63
C ILE A 148 -5.95 -9.20 12.81
N ASP A 149 -5.66 -10.29 13.51
CA ASP A 149 -5.06 -11.48 12.94
C ASP A 149 -5.72 -11.89 11.62
N ARG A 150 -4.85 -12.27 10.69
CA ARG A 150 -5.12 -12.84 9.37
C ARG A 150 -6.46 -13.58 9.37
N PRO A 151 -7.49 -13.15 8.61
CA PRO A 151 -8.68 -13.97 8.46
C PRO A 151 -8.26 -15.34 7.92
N ALA A 152 -8.65 -16.38 8.65
CA ALA A 152 -8.40 -17.78 8.31
C ALA A 152 -9.17 -18.21 7.06
#